data_AF-A0A1B7W357-F1
#
_entry.id   AF-A0A1B7W357-F1
#
_cell.length_a   1.000
_cell.length_b   1.000
_cell.length_c   1.000
_cell.angle_alpha   90.00
_cell.angle_beta   90.00
_cell.angle_gamma   90.00
#
_symmetry.space_group_name_H-M   'P 1'
#
loop_
_entity.id
_entity.type
_entity.pdbx_description
1 polymer ?
#
loop_
_entity_poly.entity_id
_entity_poly.type
_entity_poly.pdbx_seq_one_letter_code
_entity_poly.pdbx_strand_id
1 'polypeptide(L)'
;DTVKGVGPVTILTLTAALPELGQLGRRQIAKLVGVAPLADDSGQRKGKRHIWGGRADVRAVVYMAALVAIRHNPVISVFHSRLIAAGKPKKVAIVACMRKLLTILNAMLRDRAAWDASKHALGAVSA
;
A
#
# COMPACT_ATOMS: atom_id res chain seq x y z
N ASP A 1 -1.60 2.22 18.97
CA ASP A 1 -1.57 2.33 17.49
C ASP A 1 -2.93 2.66 16.90
N THR A 2 -3.05 3.84 16.31
CA THR A 2 -4.29 4.38 15.71
C THR A 2 -4.63 3.71 14.36
N VAL A 3 -3.61 3.27 13.60
CA VAL A 3 -3.78 2.50 12.36
C VAL A 3 -3.48 1.02 12.64
N LYS A 4 -4.50 0.16 12.62
CA LYS A 4 -4.31 -1.28 12.80
C LYS A 4 -3.43 -1.85 11.67
N GLY A 5 -2.40 -2.60 12.04
CA GLY A 5 -1.40 -3.16 11.12
C GLY A 5 -0.13 -2.31 10.97
N VAL A 6 -0.07 -1.12 11.56
CA VAL A 6 1.14 -0.28 11.59
C VAL A 6 1.66 -0.24 13.02
N GLY A 7 2.76 -0.94 13.26
CA GLY A 7 3.40 -1.01 14.58
C GLY A 7 4.68 -0.17 14.69
N PRO A 8 5.35 -0.18 15.86
CA PRO A 8 6.52 0.65 16.14
C PRO A 8 7.65 0.50 15.11
N VAL A 9 7.95 -0.75 14.69
CA VAL A 9 8.97 -1.01 13.66
C VAL A 9 8.58 -0.38 12.33
N THR A 10 7.33 -0.51 11.91
CA THR A 10 6.83 0.11 10.68
C THR A 10 6.93 1.63 10.74
N ILE A 11 6.54 2.23 11.86
CA ILE A 11 6.62 3.68 12.07
C ILE A 11 8.07 4.13 11.99
N LEU A 12 8.97 3.48 12.75
CA LEU A 12 10.39 3.82 12.78
C LEU A 12 11.03 3.70 11.39
N THR A 13 10.81 2.58 10.69
CA THR A 13 11.35 2.38 9.35
C THR A 13 10.81 3.42 8.37
N LEU A 14 9.51 3.74 8.41
CA LEU A 14 8.94 4.75 7.52
C LEU A 14 9.51 6.15 7.83
N THR A 15 9.65 6.53 9.09
CA THR A 15 10.19 7.84 9.45
C THR A 15 11.69 7.95 9.15
N ALA A 16 12.47 6.88 9.37
CA ALA A 16 13.92 6.89 9.16
C ALA A 16 14.33 6.68 7.71
N ALA A 17 13.67 5.78 6.99
CA ALA A 17 14.05 5.35 5.64
C ALA A 17 13.12 5.88 4.54
N LEU A 18 12.14 6.71 4.87
CA LEU A 18 11.22 7.35 3.92
C LEU A 18 10.90 8.81 4.31
N PRO A 19 11.90 9.71 4.34
CA PRO A 19 11.72 11.12 4.72
C PRO A 19 10.75 11.89 3.81
N GLU A 20 10.50 11.39 2.60
CA GLU A 20 9.59 12.00 1.62
C GLU A 20 8.11 11.66 1.89
N LEU A 21 7.83 10.83 2.89
CA LEU A 21 6.49 10.44 3.28
C LEU A 21 5.68 11.66 3.73
N GLY A 22 4.53 11.87 3.11
CA GLY A 22 3.70 13.07 3.32
C GLY A 22 4.01 14.23 2.38
N GLN A 23 5.11 14.18 1.63
CA GLN A 23 5.49 15.24 0.68
C GLN A 23 5.19 14.82 -0.77
N LEU A 24 5.41 13.53 -1.08
CA LEU A 24 5.23 13.02 -2.44
C LEU A 24 3.76 12.69 -2.75
N GLY A 25 3.43 12.77 -4.05
CA GLY A 25 2.15 12.30 -4.55
C GLY A 25 2.00 10.78 -4.46
N ARG A 26 0.75 10.29 -4.44
CA ARG A 26 0.40 8.86 -4.31
C ARG A 26 1.09 7.92 -5.31
N ARG A 27 1.43 8.40 -6.52
CA ARG A 27 2.12 7.62 -7.55
C ARG A 27 3.64 7.60 -7.32
N GLN A 28 4.21 8.74 -6.92
CA GLN A 28 5.64 8.89 -6.66
C GLN A 28 6.05 8.04 -5.45
N ILE A 29 5.32 8.13 -4.34
CA ILE A 29 5.64 7.34 -3.13
C ILE A 29 5.55 5.83 -3.39
N ALA A 30 4.53 5.39 -4.14
CA ALA A 30 4.38 3.99 -4.50
C ALA A 30 5.53 3.49 -5.41
N LYS A 31 6.02 4.34 -6.32
CA LYS A 31 7.18 4.03 -7.16
C LYS A 31 8.47 4.01 -6.34
N LEU A 32 8.66 4.97 -5.43
CA LEU A 32 9.84 5.08 -4.58
C LEU A 32 10.02 3.86 -3.67
N VAL A 33 8.94 3.39 -3.05
CA VAL A 33 8.95 2.16 -2.23
C VAL A 33 9.00 0.89 -3.09
N GLY A 34 8.71 0.98 -4.39
CA GLY A 34 8.70 -0.16 -5.31
C GLY A 34 7.47 -1.06 -5.14
N VAL A 35 6.30 -0.47 -4.87
CA VAL A 35 4.99 -1.16 -4.79
C VAL A 35 4.06 -0.82 -5.95
N ALA A 36 4.50 0.04 -6.88
CA ALA A 36 3.81 0.32 -8.12
C ALA A 36 4.09 -0.80 -9.16
N PRO A 37 3.08 -1.40 -9.80
CA PRO A 37 3.30 -2.30 -10.93
C PRO A 37 3.97 -1.56 -12.09
N LEU A 38 5.04 -2.13 -12.62
CA LEU A 38 5.83 -1.58 -13.72
C LEU A 38 5.71 -2.46 -14.97
N ALA A 39 5.91 -1.85 -16.15
CA ALA A 39 5.85 -2.52 -17.44
C ALA A 39 7.14 -3.29 -17.71
N ASP A 40 7.00 -4.57 -18.02
CA ASP A 40 8.07 -5.46 -18.45
C ASP A 40 7.91 -5.73 -19.95
N ASP A 41 7.99 -4.66 -20.74
CA ASP A 41 7.76 -4.70 -22.19
C ASP A 41 9.09 -4.49 -22.92
N SER A 42 9.27 -5.17 -24.05
CA SER A 42 10.46 -5.03 -24.91
C SER A 42 10.09 -5.23 -26.37
N GLY A 43 10.26 -4.20 -27.20
CA GLY A 43 9.82 -4.25 -28.59
C GLY A 43 8.34 -4.62 -28.71
N GLN A 44 8.03 -5.73 -29.38
CA GLN A 44 6.67 -6.25 -29.53
C GLN A 44 6.18 -7.07 -28.32
N ARG A 45 7.07 -7.46 -27.40
CA ARG A 45 6.71 -8.24 -26.21
C ARG A 45 5.95 -7.38 -25.21
N LYS A 46 4.75 -7.83 -24.83
CA LYS A 46 3.99 -7.28 -23.69
C LYS A 46 4.03 -8.24 -22.50
N GLY A 47 4.86 -7.94 -21.51
CA GLY A 47 5.06 -8.80 -20.34
C GLY A 47 4.04 -8.56 -19.23
N LYS A 48 3.99 -9.49 -18.27
CA LYS A 48 3.18 -9.32 -17.06
C LYS A 48 3.75 -8.17 -16.23
N ARG A 49 2.87 -7.40 -15.60
CA ARG A 49 3.28 -6.29 -14.73
C ARG A 49 3.75 -6.85 -13.38
N HIS A 50 4.94 -6.46 -12.97
CA HIS A 50 5.54 -6.86 -11.70
C HIS A 50 5.93 -5.62 -10.88
N ILE A 51 6.22 -5.81 -9.60
CA ILE A 51 6.85 -4.78 -8.78
C ILE A 51 8.35 -5.09 -8.72
N TRP A 52 9.20 -4.08 -8.89
CA TRP A 52 10.66 -4.19 -8.74
C TRP A 52 11.27 -2.82 -8.45
N GLY A 53 12.58 -2.82 -8.14
CA GLY A 53 13.32 -1.61 -7.78
C GLY A 53 12.86 -1.00 -6.46
N GLY A 54 13.03 0.31 -6.32
CA GLY A 54 12.65 1.08 -5.12
C GLY A 54 13.42 0.69 -3.86
N ARG A 55 12.91 1.11 -2.69
CA ARG A 55 13.50 0.80 -1.38
C ARG A 55 13.03 -0.56 -0.86
N ALA A 56 13.82 -1.60 -1.11
CA ALA A 56 13.47 -3.00 -0.79
C ALA A 56 13.18 -3.22 0.71
N ASP A 57 13.97 -2.61 1.59
CA ASP A 57 13.80 -2.76 3.05
C ASP A 57 12.48 -2.16 3.52
N VAL A 58 12.15 -0.96 3.04
CA VAL A 58 10.86 -0.31 3.30
C VAL A 58 9.71 -1.16 2.76
N ARG A 59 9.86 -1.73 1.56
CA ARG A 59 8.86 -2.62 0.97
C ARG A 59 8.62 -3.88 1.81
N ALA A 60 9.67 -4.49 2.35
CA ALA A 60 9.55 -5.68 3.21
C ALA A 60 8.78 -5.36 4.50
N VAL A 61 9.05 -4.20 5.11
CA VAL A 61 8.33 -3.76 6.32
C VAL A 61 6.87 -3.42 6.01
N VAL A 62 6.60 -2.74 4.89
CA VAL A 62 5.22 -2.44 4.45
C VAL A 62 4.47 -3.73 4.09
N TYR A 63 5.15 -4.76 3.60
CA TYR A 63 4.56 -6.08 3.35
C TYR A 63 4.06 -6.72 4.65
N MET A 64 4.90 -6.74 5.69
CA MET A 64 4.51 -7.25 7.01
C MET A 64 3.34 -6.44 7.61
N ALA A 65 3.39 -5.11 7.49
CA ALA A 65 2.30 -4.24 7.92
C ALA A 65 0.98 -4.55 7.18
N ALA A 66 1.05 -4.78 5.87
CA ALA A 66 -0.12 -5.13 5.06
C ALA A 66 -0.73 -6.48 5.46
N LEU A 67 0.07 -7.50 5.76
CA LEU A 67 -0.45 -8.80 6.23
C LEU A 67 -1.26 -8.68 7.52
N VAL A 68 -0.80 -7.87 8.46
CA VAL A 68 -1.53 -7.62 9.72
C VAL A 68 -2.76 -6.75 9.46
N ALA A 69 -2.63 -5.72 8.60
CA ALA A 69 -3.74 -4.85 8.23
C ALA A 69 -4.87 -5.62 7.52
N ILE A 70 -4.57 -6.60 6.68
CA ILE A 70 -5.60 -7.45 6.04
C ILE A 70 -6.46 -8.18 7.08
N ARG A 71 -5.88 -8.57 8.22
CA ARG A 71 -6.60 -9.30 9.29
C ARG A 71 -7.39 -8.39 10.22
N HIS A 72 -6.83 -7.24 10.58
CA HIS A 72 -7.35 -6.41 11.68
C HIS A 72 -7.86 -5.03 11.28
N ASN A 73 -7.52 -4.55 10.08
CA ASN A 73 -7.95 -3.25 9.59
C ASN A 73 -9.14 -3.43 8.64
N PRO A 74 -10.36 -3.01 9.00
CA PRO A 74 -11.56 -3.27 8.20
C PRO A 74 -11.47 -2.67 6.79
N VAL A 75 -10.83 -1.50 6.63
CA VAL A 75 -10.65 -0.84 5.33
C VAL A 75 -9.77 -1.64 4.37
N ILE A 76 -8.70 -2.25 4.91
CA ILE A 76 -7.77 -3.05 4.13
C ILE A 76 -8.31 -4.46 3.92
N SER A 77 -8.96 -5.03 4.93
CA SER A 77 -9.60 -6.34 4.88
C SER A 77 -10.67 -6.40 3.80
N VAL A 78 -11.62 -5.46 3.79
CA VAL A 78 -12.67 -5.36 2.76
C VAL A 78 -12.07 -5.18 1.37
N PHE A 79 -11.04 -4.34 1.24
CA PHE A 79 -10.36 -4.13 -0.03
C PHE A 79 -9.67 -5.40 -0.53
N HIS A 80 -9.01 -6.14 0.35
CA HIS A 80 -8.38 -7.41 0.04
C HIS A 80 -9.41 -8.44 -0.40
N SER A 81 -10.48 -8.64 0.37
CA SER A 81 -11.55 -9.59 0.06
C SER A 81 -12.19 -9.29 -1.29
N ARG A 82 -12.43 -8.01 -1.61
CA ARG A 82 -12.94 -7.61 -2.94
C ARG A 82 -11.99 -8.00 -4.07
N LEU A 83 -10.68 -7.83 -3.90
CA LEU A 83 -9.70 -8.22 -4.92
C LEU A 83 -9.65 -9.74 -5.10
N ILE A 84 -9.75 -10.50 -4.02
CA ILE A 84 -9.81 -11.97 -4.07
C ILE A 84 -11.09 -12.43 -4.76
N ALA A 85 -12.25 -11.84 -4.42
CA ALA A 85 -13.52 -12.13 -5.08
C ALA A 85 -13.49 -11.80 -6.59
N ALA A 86 -12.76 -10.75 -6.99
CA ALA A 86 -12.51 -10.41 -8.38
C ALA A 86 -11.47 -11.32 -9.09
N GLY A 87 -11.10 -12.46 -8.49
CA GLY A 87 -10.19 -13.45 -9.06
C GLY A 87 -8.71 -13.02 -9.09
N LYS A 88 -8.32 -11.97 -8.37
CA LYS A 88 -6.91 -11.56 -8.34
C LYS A 88 -6.06 -12.57 -7.55
N PRO A 89 -4.85 -12.92 -8.04
CA PRO A 89 -3.94 -13.78 -7.28
C PRO A 89 -3.64 -13.20 -5.90
N LYS A 90 -3.57 -14.04 -4.87
CA LYS A 90 -3.36 -13.63 -3.46
C LYS A 90 -2.18 -12.67 -3.29
N LYS A 91 -1.02 -12.98 -3.89
CA LYS A 91 0.16 -12.10 -3.83
C LYS A 91 -0.08 -10.73 -4.46
N VAL A 92 -0.81 -10.66 -5.57
CA VAL A 92 -1.15 -9.39 -6.23
C VAL A 92 -2.11 -8.57 -5.36
N ALA A 93 -3.08 -9.23 -4.71
CA ALA A 93 -3.98 -8.57 -3.77
C ALA A 93 -3.23 -7.98 -2.56
N ILE A 94 -2.24 -8.69 -2.01
CA ILE A 94 -1.39 -8.18 -0.93
C ILE A 94 -0.61 -6.95 -1.39
N VAL A 95 0.01 -6.97 -2.57
CA VAL A 95 0.73 -5.81 -3.12
C VAL A 95 -0.19 -4.60 -3.31
N ALA A 96 -1.42 -4.81 -3.77
CA ALA A 96 -2.41 -3.75 -3.85
C ALA A 96 -2.77 -3.19 -2.46
N CYS A 97 -2.86 -4.05 -1.43
CA CYS A 97 -3.08 -3.63 -0.04
C CYS A 97 -1.90 -2.83 0.51
N MET A 98 -0.66 -3.24 0.23
CA MET A 98 0.56 -2.48 0.57
C MET A 98 0.49 -1.07 0.00
N ARG A 99 0.17 -0.95 -1.30
CA ARG A 99 0.02 0.35 -1.95
C ARG A 99 -1.10 1.18 -1.32
N LYS A 100 -2.26 0.57 -1.04
CA LYS A 100 -3.39 1.26 -0.38
C LYS A 100 -2.96 1.80 1.00
N LEU A 101 -2.37 0.95 1.84
CA LEU A 101 -1.89 1.33 3.17
C LEU A 101 -0.87 2.46 3.10
N LEU A 102 0.16 2.34 2.27
CA LEU A 102 1.18 3.36 2.09
C LEU A 102 0.59 4.70 1.65
N THR A 103 -0.35 4.69 0.71
CA THR A 103 -0.98 5.95 0.24
C THR A 103 -1.86 6.61 1.30
N ILE A 104 -2.50 5.83 2.18
CA ILE A 104 -3.25 6.38 3.32
C ILE A 104 -2.28 7.01 4.32
N LEU A 105 -1.21 6.32 4.69
CA LEU A 105 -0.19 6.86 5.61
C LEU A 105 0.45 8.15 5.06
N ASN A 106 0.73 8.19 3.76
CA ASN A 106 1.24 9.37 3.08
C ASN A 106 0.24 10.55 3.14
N ALA A 107 -1.05 10.29 2.92
CA ALA A 107 -2.07 11.33 3.01
C ALA A 107 -2.27 11.83 4.45
N MET A 108 -2.30 10.92 5.43
CA MET A 108 -2.41 11.27 6.85
C MET A 108 -1.29 12.21 7.31
N LEU A 109 -0.04 11.92 6.91
CA LEU A 109 1.10 12.77 7.26
C LEU A 109 1.09 14.11 6.54
N ARG A 110 0.71 14.13 5.25
CA ARG A 110 0.55 15.37 4.48
C ARG A 110 -0.50 16.29 5.11
N ASP A 111 -1.65 15.73 5.45
CA ASP A 111 -2.83 16.48 5.90
C ASP A 111 -2.85 16.65 7.44
N ARG A 112 -1.80 16.16 8.14
CA ARG A 112 -1.71 16.07 9.61
C ARG A 112 -2.97 15.51 10.25
N ALA A 113 -3.56 14.51 9.60
CA ALA A 113 -4.83 13.92 9.99
C ALA A 113 -4.63 12.60 10.74
N ALA A 114 -5.46 12.39 11.77
CA ALA A 114 -5.58 11.10 12.42
C ALA A 114 -6.24 10.07 11.49
N TRP A 115 -6.02 8.78 11.79
CA TRP A 115 -6.66 7.70 11.05
C TRP A 115 -8.18 7.79 11.21
N ASP A 116 -8.87 7.69 10.07
CA ASP A 116 -10.32 7.67 10.02
C ASP A 116 -10.77 6.60 9.03
N ALA A 117 -11.37 5.52 9.56
CA ALA A 117 -11.82 4.40 8.74
C ALA A 117 -12.94 4.81 7.78
N SER A 118 -13.79 5.77 8.16
CA SER A 118 -14.96 6.18 7.36
C SER A 118 -14.52 6.81 6.03
N LYS A 119 -13.49 7.66 6.05
CA LYS A 119 -12.90 8.30 4.86
C LYS A 119 -12.32 7.31 3.85
N HIS A 120 -11.91 6.13 4.31
CA HIS A 120 -11.23 5.14 3.47
C HIS A 120 -12.10 3.93 3.12
N ALA A 121 -13.26 3.80 3.77
CA ALA A 121 -14.28 2.79 3.49
C ALA A 121 -15.14 3.13 2.24
N LEU A 122 -15.25 4.42 1.88
CA LEU A 122 -16.15 4.95 0.82
C LEU A 122 -15.91 4.46 -0.62
N GLY A 123 -14.96 3.55 -0.85
CA GLY A 123 -14.84 2.86 -2.14
C GLY A 123 -15.78 1.67 -2.33
N ALA A 124 -16.75 1.47 -1.42
CA ALA A 124 -17.65 0.32 -1.37
C ALA A 124 -19.01 0.51 -2.07
N VAL A 125 -19.32 1.69 -2.61
CA VAL A 125 -20.57 1.95 -3.33
C VAL A 125 -20.27 2.41 -4.75
N SER A 126 -20.19 1.46 -5.68
CA SER A 126 -20.51 1.63 -7.11
C SER A 126 -20.47 0.25 -7.74
N ALA A 127 -21.66 -0.34 -7.87
CA ALA A 127 -21.97 -1.31 -8.91
C ALA A 127 -21.97 -0.59 -10.28
#